data_AF-A0A9E0S9F7-F1
#
_entry.id   AF-A0A9E0S9F7-F1
#
_cell.length_a   1.000
_cell.length_b   1.000
_cell.length_c   1.000
_cell.angle_alpha   90.00
_cell.angle_beta   90.00
_cell.angle_gamma   90.00
#
_symmetry.space_group_name_H-M   'P 1'
#
loop_
_entity.id
_entity.type
_entity.pdbx_description
1 polymer ?
#
loop_
_entity_poly.entity_id
_entity_poly.type
_entity_poly.pdbx_seq_one_letter_code
_entity_poly.pdbx_strand_id
1 'polypeptide(L)'
;MKISGHLKIKTAIITALIVSLSYQSHSQDDVNENQFWKHVRFGGGVGLSFGDGFFSGTLAPNAVYEFNPRFALGLGLNGTYNKQKGFYKSTIFGASVIGLYNPIPELQVSGEFEELHVNTSFDDSQFENDRYWVPALFVGLGYRANNVIFGMRYDLLYNRNKSVYADPWMPFVRVFF
;
A
#
# COMPACT_ATOMS: atom_id res chain seq x y z
N MET A 1 -52.01 -17.37 25.14
CA MET A 1 -50.61 -16.94 25.37
C MET A 1 -50.44 -15.54 24.79
N LYS A 2 -50.59 -14.49 25.62
CA LYS A 2 -50.55 -13.07 25.19
C LYS A 2 -49.09 -12.67 24.97
N ILE A 3 -48.64 -12.65 23.71
CA ILE A 3 -47.29 -12.18 23.36
C ILE A 3 -47.26 -10.66 23.55
N SER A 4 -46.40 -10.25 24.49
CA SER A 4 -46.21 -8.91 25.03
C SER A 4 -46.14 -7.81 23.95
N GLY A 5 -47.11 -6.88 23.97
CA GLY A 5 -47.11 -5.68 23.12
C GLY A 5 -45.91 -4.76 23.35
N HIS A 6 -45.28 -4.85 24.53
CA HIS A 6 -44.05 -4.11 24.83
C HIS A 6 -42.85 -4.58 24.00
N LEU A 7 -42.81 -5.84 23.56
CA LEU A 7 -41.70 -6.35 22.76
C LEU A 7 -41.77 -5.78 21.33
N LYS A 8 -42.97 -5.72 20.73
CA LYS A 8 -43.18 -5.17 19.38
C LYS A 8 -42.88 -3.67 19.28
N ILE A 9 -43.20 -2.91 20.33
CA ILE A 9 -42.90 -1.47 20.41
C ILE A 9 -41.39 -1.23 20.50
N LYS A 10 -40.66 -2.03 21.31
CA LYS A 10 -39.20 -1.95 21.38
C LYS A 10 -38.54 -2.27 20.05
N THR A 11 -39.00 -3.30 19.34
CA THR A 11 -38.48 -3.63 18.01
C THR A 11 -38.77 -2.52 17.00
N ALA A 12 -39.96 -1.93 17.02
CA ALA A 12 -40.31 -0.81 16.13
C ALA A 12 -39.46 0.44 16.39
N ILE A 13 -39.16 0.76 17.65
CA ILE A 13 -38.29 1.89 18.01
C ILE A 13 -36.84 1.64 17.54
N ILE A 14 -36.33 0.41 17.70
CA ILE A 14 -34.99 0.03 17.23
C ILE A 14 -34.90 0.11 15.70
N THR A 15 -35.91 -0.37 14.98
CA THR A 15 -35.95 -0.28 13.51
C THR A 15 -36.05 1.17 13.04
N ALA A 16 -36.84 2.01 13.72
CA ALA A 16 -36.94 3.45 13.40
C ALA A 16 -35.62 4.21 13.65
N LEU A 17 -34.87 3.81 14.69
CA LEU A 17 -33.55 4.38 14.99
C LEU A 17 -32.50 3.98 13.94
N ILE A 18 -32.54 2.74 13.44
CA ILE A 18 -31.61 2.28 12.41
C ILE A 18 -31.87 2.98 11.07
N VAL A 19 -33.13 3.27 10.74
CA VAL A 19 -33.52 3.95 9.49
C VAL A 19 -33.22 5.45 9.52
N SER A 20 -33.16 6.09 10.69
CA SER A 20 -32.78 7.51 10.78
C SER A 20 -31.27 7.75 10.65
N LEU A 21 -30.43 6.74 10.89
CA LEU A 21 -28.99 6.81 10.65
C LEU A 21 -28.59 6.74 9.16
N SER A 22 -29.48 6.29 8.27
CA SER A 22 -29.20 6.16 6.83
C SER A 22 -29.43 7.43 6.00
N TYR A 23 -29.83 8.56 6.62
CA TYR A 23 -30.12 9.82 5.91
C TYR A 23 -29.03 10.90 5.97
N GLN A 24 -27.82 10.58 6.45
CA GLN A 24 -26.68 11.51 6.41
C GLN A 24 -25.76 11.18 5.22
N SER A 25 -26.32 11.19 4.01
CA SER A 25 -25.53 11.26 2.78
C SER A 25 -25.15 12.72 2.54
N HIS A 26 -24.07 13.18 3.16
CA HIS A 26 -23.43 14.42 2.77
C HIS A 26 -22.67 14.19 1.46
N SER A 27 -23.24 14.60 0.32
CA SER A 27 -22.39 14.98 -0.81
C SER A 27 -21.73 16.30 -0.43
N GLN A 28 -20.43 16.27 -0.18
CA GLN A 28 -19.68 17.50 0.10
C GLN A 28 -19.45 18.21 -1.23
N ASP A 29 -20.17 19.30 -1.47
CA ASP A 29 -19.75 20.31 -2.45
C ASP A 29 -18.45 20.95 -1.94
N ASP A 30 -17.49 21.14 -2.85
CA ASP A 30 -16.14 21.68 -2.63
C ASP A 30 -16.13 23.07 -1.97
N VAL A 31 -16.28 23.10 -0.64
CA VAL A 31 -16.01 24.32 0.15
C VAL A 31 -14.51 24.40 0.40
N ASN A 32 -13.80 25.11 -0.49
CA ASN A 32 -12.40 25.50 -0.31
C ASN A 32 -11.42 24.35 -0.05
N GLU A 33 -11.41 23.29 -0.87
CA GLU A 33 -10.23 22.45 -0.92
C GLU A 33 -9.00 23.31 -1.26
N ASN A 34 -8.05 23.35 -0.33
CA ASN A 34 -6.77 24.03 -0.48
C ASN A 34 -6.16 23.65 -1.84
N GLN A 35 -5.70 24.64 -2.62
CA GLN A 35 -5.09 24.42 -3.95
C GLN A 35 -3.98 23.37 -3.92
N PHE A 36 -3.33 23.20 -2.77
CA PHE A 36 -2.39 22.10 -2.53
C PHE A 36 -3.02 20.71 -2.72
N TRP A 37 -4.14 20.41 -2.07
CA TRP A 37 -4.77 19.08 -2.08
C TRP A 37 -5.28 18.68 -3.47
N LYS A 38 -5.66 19.66 -4.31
CA LYS A 38 -6.03 19.41 -5.72
C LYS A 38 -4.91 18.83 -6.57
N HIS A 39 -3.66 19.03 -6.16
CA HIS A 39 -2.49 18.49 -6.85
C HIS A 39 -1.96 17.22 -6.15
N VAL A 40 -2.52 16.83 -5.01
CA VAL A 40 -2.11 15.61 -4.30
C VAL A 40 -2.99 14.45 -4.76
N ARG A 41 -2.35 13.38 -5.19
CA ARG A 41 -2.99 12.10 -5.46
C ARG A 41 -2.54 11.06 -4.47
N PHE A 42 -3.51 10.36 -3.91
CA PHE A 42 -3.26 9.22 -3.04
C PHE A 42 -3.31 7.95 -3.84
N GLY A 43 -2.42 7.03 -3.50
CA GLY A 43 -2.35 5.75 -4.16
C GLY A 43 -1.73 4.70 -3.28
N GLY A 44 -1.49 3.55 -3.88
CA GLY A 44 -0.81 2.48 -3.20
C GLY A 44 -0.58 1.28 -4.10
N GLY A 45 0.36 0.45 -3.68
CA GLY A 45 0.57 -0.88 -4.26
C GLY A 45 0.16 -1.97 -3.29
N VAL A 46 -0.23 -3.10 -3.86
CA VAL A 46 -0.38 -4.36 -3.12
C VAL A 46 0.50 -5.41 -3.77
N GLY A 47 1.14 -6.25 -2.95
CA GLY A 47 1.94 -7.37 -3.40
C GLY A 47 1.52 -8.63 -2.65
N LEU A 48 1.32 -9.73 -3.37
CA LEU A 48 0.97 -11.01 -2.79
C LEU A 48 1.78 -12.10 -3.49
N SER A 49 2.42 -12.96 -2.71
CA SER A 49 3.10 -14.16 -3.20
C SER A 49 2.86 -15.32 -2.23
N PHE A 50 2.55 -16.49 -2.77
CA PHE A 50 2.27 -17.69 -1.98
C PHE A 50 2.81 -18.91 -2.70
N GLY A 51 3.26 -19.89 -1.93
CA GLY A 51 3.84 -21.14 -2.43
C GLY A 51 3.80 -22.22 -1.35
N ASP A 52 4.42 -23.38 -1.63
CA ASP A 52 4.46 -24.47 -0.65
C ASP A 52 5.21 -24.04 0.62
N GLY A 53 4.46 -23.77 1.69
CA GLY A 53 4.98 -23.27 2.95
C GLY A 53 5.44 -21.81 2.97
N PHE A 54 5.34 -21.05 1.86
CA PHE A 54 5.74 -19.64 1.78
C PHE A 54 4.53 -18.71 1.60
N PHE A 55 4.57 -17.56 2.28
CA PHE A 55 3.62 -16.47 2.13
C PHE A 55 4.35 -15.13 2.22
N SER A 56 3.99 -14.20 1.34
CA SER A 56 4.40 -12.79 1.36
C SER A 56 3.19 -11.91 1.06
N GLY A 57 2.97 -10.91 1.91
CA GLY A 57 1.96 -9.88 1.69
C GLY A 57 2.54 -8.50 1.90
N THR A 58 2.25 -7.59 0.98
CA THR A 58 2.77 -6.21 0.98
C THR A 58 1.64 -5.22 0.76
N LEU A 59 1.63 -4.16 1.56
CA LEU A 59 0.82 -2.96 1.37
C LEU A 59 1.74 -1.74 1.31
N ALA A 60 1.61 -0.94 0.26
CA ALA A 60 2.53 0.19 0.03
C ALA A 60 1.75 1.48 -0.34
N PRO A 61 1.07 2.14 0.62
CA PRO A 61 0.38 3.39 0.36
C PRO A 61 1.37 4.51 0.02
N ASN A 62 0.95 5.45 -0.83
CA ASN A 62 1.73 6.62 -1.20
C ASN A 62 0.86 7.84 -1.46
N ALA A 63 1.48 9.01 -1.41
CA ALA A 63 0.89 10.27 -1.80
C ALA A 63 1.88 11.02 -2.68
N VAL A 64 1.43 11.48 -3.85
CA VAL A 64 2.24 12.21 -4.83
C VAL A 64 1.63 13.57 -5.10
N TYR A 65 2.46 14.60 -5.15
CA TYR A 65 2.11 15.93 -5.61
C TYR A 65 2.43 16.03 -7.11
N GLU A 66 1.40 16.25 -7.93
CA GLU A 66 1.51 16.44 -9.37
C GLU A 66 1.79 17.92 -9.69
N PHE A 67 3.02 18.22 -10.10
CA PHE A 67 3.36 19.58 -10.54
C PHE A 67 2.73 19.91 -11.90
N ASN A 68 2.57 18.88 -12.74
CA ASN A 68 1.93 18.94 -14.04
C ASN A 68 1.57 17.50 -14.49
N PRO A 69 0.87 17.31 -15.63
CA PRO A 69 0.47 15.96 -16.08
C PRO A 69 1.63 14.98 -16.30
N ARG A 70 2.86 15.48 -16.45
CA ARG A 70 4.06 14.66 -16.69
C ARG A 70 4.86 14.40 -15.43
N PHE A 71 4.99 15.35 -14.52
CA PHE A 71 5.91 15.25 -13.38
C PHE A 71 5.18 15.26 -12.04
N ALA A 72 5.52 14.29 -11.19
CA ALA A 72 5.05 14.22 -9.81
C ALA A 72 6.17 13.81 -8.85
N LEU A 73 6.07 14.25 -7.60
CA LEU A 73 6.98 13.85 -6.52
C LEU A 73 6.15 13.52 -5.28
N GLY A 74 6.52 12.48 -4.55
CA GLY A 74 5.73 12.02 -3.42
C GLY A 74 6.51 11.24 -2.39
N LEU A 75 5.77 10.79 -1.40
CA LEU A 75 6.24 9.93 -0.33
C LEU A 75 5.42 8.65 -0.31
N GLY A 76 6.08 7.56 0.06
CA GLY A 76 5.48 6.24 0.22
C GLY A 76 5.78 5.65 1.58
N LEU A 77 4.93 4.73 2.01
CA LEU A 77 5.21 3.78 3.07
C LEU A 77 5.12 2.38 2.49
N ASN A 78 5.80 1.44 3.12
CA ASN A 78 5.77 0.03 2.77
C ASN A 78 5.63 -0.81 4.04
N GLY A 79 4.76 -1.81 4.00
CA GLY A 79 4.66 -2.85 5.02
C GLY A 79 4.59 -4.20 4.34
N THR A 80 5.61 -5.03 4.55
CA THR A 80 5.68 -6.39 4.03
C THR A 80 5.76 -7.39 5.18
N TYR A 81 4.99 -8.47 5.09
CA TYR A 81 5.08 -9.63 5.96
C TYR A 81 5.41 -10.87 5.14
N ASN A 82 6.55 -11.49 5.45
CA ASN A 82 7.03 -12.72 4.84
C ASN A 82 7.04 -13.84 5.88
N LYS A 83 6.63 -15.03 5.47
CA LYS A 83 6.62 -16.22 6.32
C LYS A 83 6.99 -17.45 5.52
N GLN A 84 7.95 -18.20 6.03
CA GLN A 84 8.27 -19.53 5.55
C GLN A 84 8.07 -20.54 6.68
N LYS A 85 7.17 -21.49 6.49
CA LYS A 85 6.76 -22.47 7.49
C LYS A 85 7.96 -23.27 8.00
N GLY A 86 8.23 -23.20 9.30
CA GLY A 86 9.30 -23.95 9.95
C GLY A 86 10.71 -23.38 9.70
N PHE A 87 10.83 -22.14 9.22
CA PHE A 87 12.13 -21.52 8.97
C PHE A 87 12.20 -20.10 9.55
N TYR A 88 11.46 -19.14 9.00
CA TYR A 88 11.46 -17.76 9.50
C TYR A 88 10.14 -17.01 9.27
N LYS A 89 10.00 -15.91 9.99
CA LYS A 89 9.02 -14.84 9.78
C LYS A 89 9.77 -13.53 9.69
N SER A 90 9.44 -12.69 8.73
CA SER A 90 10.05 -11.37 8.56
C SER A 90 8.99 -10.31 8.38
N THR A 91 9.10 -9.25 9.17
CA THR A 91 8.27 -8.06 9.04
C THR A 91 9.16 -6.92 8.59
N ILE A 92 8.84 -6.32 7.47
CA ILE A 92 9.57 -5.20 6.89
C ILE A 92 8.68 -3.97 6.88
N PHE A 93 9.21 -2.86 7.37
CA PHE A 93 8.57 -1.55 7.27
C PHE A 93 9.49 -0.60 6.50
N GLY A 94 8.91 0.20 5.61
CA GLY A 94 9.66 1.09 4.74
C GLY A 94 9.04 2.47 4.63
N ALA A 95 9.88 3.45 4.32
CA ALA A 95 9.45 4.77 3.86
C ALA A 95 10.22 5.12 2.58
N SER A 96 9.55 5.77 1.64
CA SER A 96 10.14 6.10 0.35
C SER A 96 9.88 7.53 -0.11
N VAL A 97 10.79 8.03 -0.95
CA VAL A 97 10.62 9.24 -1.76
C VAL A 97 10.50 8.80 -3.21
N ILE A 98 9.42 9.22 -3.88
CA ILE A 98 9.03 8.73 -5.20
C ILE A 98 8.97 9.89 -6.18
N GLY A 99 9.76 9.82 -7.26
CA GLY A 99 9.66 10.70 -8.42
C GLY A 99 9.02 9.98 -9.60
N LEU A 100 8.06 10.62 -10.26
CA LEU A 100 7.33 10.07 -11.40
C LEU A 100 7.44 11.00 -12.61
N TYR A 101 7.69 10.42 -13.79
CA TYR A 101 7.70 11.10 -15.06
C TYR A 101 6.87 10.36 -16.11
N ASN A 102 5.93 11.05 -16.75
CA ASN A 102 4.97 10.49 -17.70
C ASN A 102 5.13 11.21 -19.04
N PRO A 103 6.02 10.74 -19.93
CA PRO A 103 6.23 11.40 -21.22
C PRO A 103 4.98 11.37 -22.10
N ILE A 104 4.20 10.28 -22.00
CA ILE A 104 2.89 10.08 -22.63
C ILE A 104 1.91 9.51 -21.58
N PRO A 105 0.58 9.63 -21.78
CA PRO A 105 -0.42 9.21 -20.78
C PRO A 105 -0.30 7.74 -20.34
N GLU A 106 0.10 6.85 -21.25
CA GLU A 106 0.17 5.40 -21.05
C GLU A 106 1.50 4.94 -20.46
N LEU A 107 2.53 5.80 -20.39
CA LEU A 107 3.87 5.43 -19.95
C LEU A 107 4.28 6.20 -18.70
N GLN A 108 4.73 5.50 -17.68
CA GLN A 108 5.30 6.06 -16.45
C GLN A 108 6.73 5.55 -16.28
N VAL A 109 7.65 6.48 -16.10
CA VAL A 109 9.00 6.26 -15.60
C VAL A 109 9.01 6.68 -14.14
N SER A 110 9.68 5.92 -13.27
CA SER A 110 9.76 6.25 -11.85
C SER A 110 11.17 6.09 -11.31
N GLY A 111 11.55 6.97 -10.38
CA GLY A 111 12.67 6.77 -9.46
C GLY A 111 12.13 6.73 -8.04
N GLU A 112 12.54 5.76 -7.24
CA GLU A 112 12.06 5.60 -5.87
C GLU A 112 13.21 5.20 -4.95
N PHE A 113 13.52 6.05 -3.98
CA PHE A 113 14.48 5.72 -2.92
C PHE A 113 13.70 5.29 -1.69
N GLU A 114 14.01 4.11 -1.16
CA GLU A 114 13.30 3.49 -0.04
C GLU A 114 14.29 3.08 1.05
N GLU A 115 13.95 3.39 2.29
CA GLU A 115 14.70 2.95 3.47
C GLU A 115 13.85 1.92 4.23
N LEU A 116 14.37 0.70 4.39
CA LEU A 116 13.64 -0.44 4.92
C LEU A 116 14.21 -0.87 6.28
N HIS A 117 13.35 -0.98 7.29
CA HIS A 117 13.64 -1.65 8.53
C HIS A 117 13.15 -3.09 8.48
N VAL A 118 14.09 -4.04 8.57
CA VAL A 118 13.83 -5.47 8.50
C VAL A 118 13.91 -6.05 9.90
N ASN A 119 12.88 -6.79 10.30
CA ASN A 119 12.88 -7.57 11.52
C ASN A 119 12.55 -9.03 11.21
N THR A 120 13.55 -9.89 11.29
CA THR A 120 13.43 -11.32 10.98
C THR A 120 13.59 -12.15 12.24
N SER A 121 12.61 -13.02 12.48
CA SER A 121 12.62 -14.00 13.58
C SER A 121 12.65 -15.41 13.01
N PHE A 122 13.57 -16.23 13.51
CA PHE A 122 13.72 -17.62 13.10
C PHE A 122 12.98 -18.54 14.06
N ASP A 123 12.40 -19.63 13.53
CA ASP A 123 11.65 -20.59 14.35
C ASP A 123 12.60 -21.57 15.10
N ASP A 124 13.85 -21.72 14.64
CA ASP A 124 14.89 -22.53 15.31
C ASP A 124 15.78 -21.64 16.19
N SER A 125 15.91 -22.01 17.46
CA SER A 125 16.72 -21.33 18.48
C SER A 125 18.22 -21.26 18.18
N GLN A 126 18.72 -21.99 17.18
CA GLN A 126 20.11 -21.92 16.73
C GLN A 126 20.41 -20.71 15.85
N PHE A 127 19.39 -20.02 15.32
CA PHE A 127 19.55 -18.80 14.54
C PHE A 127 19.14 -17.57 15.36
N GLU A 128 20.01 -16.55 15.39
CA GLU A 128 19.69 -15.30 16.07
C GLU A 128 18.72 -14.45 15.25
N ASN A 129 17.83 -13.74 15.94
CA ASN A 129 16.93 -12.77 15.31
C ASN A 129 17.75 -11.62 14.72
N ASP A 130 17.43 -11.24 13.48
CA ASP A 130 18.16 -10.21 12.77
C ASP A 130 17.32 -8.94 12.60
N ARG A 131 17.94 -7.79 12.86
CA ARG A 131 17.33 -6.46 12.77
C ARG A 131 18.30 -5.48 12.15
N TYR A 132 17.97 -5.01 10.95
CA TYR A 132 18.84 -4.10 10.22
C TYR A 132 18.04 -3.12 9.37
N TRP A 133 18.74 -2.07 8.95
CA TRP A 133 18.25 -1.10 7.98
C TRP A 133 18.94 -1.34 6.64
N VAL A 134 18.18 -1.26 5.56
CA VAL A 134 18.70 -1.42 4.20
C VAL A 134 18.07 -0.41 3.25
N PRO A 135 18.89 0.37 2.52
CA PRO A 135 18.39 1.24 1.47
C PRO A 135 18.14 0.44 0.19
N ALA A 136 17.15 0.88 -0.59
CA ALA A 136 16.89 0.43 -1.95
C ALA A 136 16.69 1.65 -2.86
N LEU A 137 17.17 1.56 -4.11
CA LEU A 137 16.99 2.61 -5.10
C LEU A 137 16.42 2.03 -6.38
N PHE A 138 15.14 2.24 -6.58
CA PHE A 138 14.41 1.73 -7.72
C PHE A 138 14.40 2.70 -8.88
N VAL A 139 14.65 2.15 -10.07
CA VAL A 139 14.24 2.76 -11.34
C VAL A 139 13.19 1.87 -11.98
N GLY A 140 12.07 2.45 -12.40
CA GLY A 140 10.91 1.70 -12.85
C GLY A 140 10.31 2.22 -14.14
N LEU A 141 9.63 1.31 -14.83
CA LEU A 141 8.83 1.55 -16.02
C LEU A 141 7.47 0.90 -15.84
N GLY A 142 6.40 1.64 -16.10
CA GLY A 142 5.02 1.17 -15.95
C GLY A 142 4.12 1.62 -17.09
N TYR A 143 3.20 0.73 -17.46
CA TYR A 143 2.09 1.02 -18.35
C TYR A 143 0.88 1.47 -17.53
N ARG A 144 0.34 2.64 -17.86
CA ARG A 144 -0.80 3.26 -17.18
C ARG A 144 -2.09 2.95 -17.94
N ALA A 145 -2.99 2.26 -17.27
CA ALA A 145 -4.37 2.05 -17.67
C ALA A 145 -5.28 2.80 -16.69
N ASN A 146 -5.54 4.08 -16.97
CA ASN A 146 -6.29 4.99 -16.10
C ASN A 146 -5.64 5.12 -14.70
N ASN A 147 -6.36 4.72 -13.67
CA ASN A 147 -5.97 4.75 -12.26
C ASN A 147 -5.00 3.63 -11.88
N VAL A 148 -4.78 2.64 -12.75
CA VAL A 148 -3.94 1.48 -12.47
C VAL A 148 -2.68 1.51 -13.33
N ILE A 149 -1.53 1.25 -12.71
CA ILE A 149 -0.24 1.14 -13.36
C ILE A 149 0.32 -0.26 -13.10
N PHE A 150 0.72 -0.93 -14.18
CA PHE A 150 1.41 -2.21 -14.13
C PHE A 150 2.82 -2.01 -14.67
N GLY A 151 3.83 -2.52 -13.98
CA GLY A 151 5.20 -2.26 -14.42
C GLY A 151 6.23 -3.18 -13.81
N MET A 152 7.48 -2.87 -14.13
CA MET A 152 8.65 -3.46 -13.53
C MET A 152 9.55 -2.36 -12.99
N ARG A 153 10.20 -2.63 -11.86
CA ARG A 153 11.26 -1.78 -11.30
C ARG A 153 12.50 -2.61 -11.04
N TYR A 154 13.66 -1.95 -11.07
CA TYR A 154 14.97 -2.52 -10.85
C TYR A 154 15.66 -1.82 -9.69
N ASP A 155 16.15 -2.58 -8.71
CA ASP A 155 16.93 -2.06 -7.58
C ASP A 155 18.41 -1.87 -7.94
N LEU A 156 18.85 -0.62 -8.01
CA LEU A 156 20.25 -0.24 -8.27
C LEU A 156 21.17 -0.51 -7.08
N LEU A 157 20.63 -0.62 -5.86
CA LEU A 157 21.41 -0.90 -4.65
C LEU A 157 21.35 -2.37 -4.24
N TYR A 158 20.85 -3.23 -5.13
CA TYR A 158 20.62 -4.64 -4.83
C TYR A 158 21.87 -5.36 -4.34
N ASN A 159 21.73 -6.07 -3.23
CA ASN A 159 22.74 -6.94 -2.65
C ASN A 159 22.11 -8.27 -2.27
N ARG A 160 22.58 -9.36 -2.91
CA ARG A 160 22.06 -10.73 -2.71
C ARG A 160 22.00 -11.18 -1.25
N ASN A 161 22.85 -10.63 -0.38
CA ASN A 161 22.95 -11.06 1.02
C ASN A 161 22.21 -10.15 2.00
N LYS A 162 21.74 -8.97 1.56
CA LYS A 162 21.15 -7.94 2.44
C LYS A 162 19.82 -7.38 1.94
N SER A 163 19.52 -7.49 0.66
CA SER A 163 18.28 -6.97 0.09
C SER A 163 17.08 -7.81 0.56
N VAL A 164 15.99 -7.11 0.85
CA VAL A 164 14.71 -7.71 1.24
C VAL A 164 14.07 -8.49 0.09
N TYR A 165 14.33 -8.06 -1.14
CA TYR A 165 13.75 -8.62 -2.34
C TYR A 165 14.61 -9.76 -2.88
N ALA A 166 13.96 -10.83 -3.34
CA ALA A 166 14.65 -12.01 -3.84
C ALA A 166 15.43 -11.73 -5.14
N ASP A 167 14.88 -10.89 -6.01
CA ASP A 167 15.45 -10.51 -7.30
C ASP A 167 15.55 -8.98 -7.40
N PRO A 168 16.58 -8.42 -8.06
CA PRO A 168 16.65 -6.99 -8.31
C PRO A 168 15.48 -6.48 -9.19
N TRP A 169 14.89 -7.35 -10.02
CA TRP A 169 13.71 -7.04 -10.83
C TRP A 169 12.43 -7.36 -10.07
N MET A 170 11.53 -6.39 -10.00
CA MET A 170 10.30 -6.51 -9.25
C MET A 170 9.13 -6.03 -10.09
N PRO A 171 8.15 -6.90 -10.39
CA PRO A 171 6.88 -6.42 -10.92
C PRO A 171 6.16 -5.60 -9.84
N PHE A 172 5.44 -4.58 -10.25
CA PHE A 172 4.59 -3.81 -9.34
C PHE A 172 3.26 -3.48 -9.97
N VAL A 173 2.26 -3.32 -9.11
CA VAL A 173 0.97 -2.75 -9.44
C VAL A 173 0.74 -1.56 -8.52
N ARG A 174 0.40 -0.41 -9.09
CA ARG A 174 0.09 0.81 -8.35
C ARG A 174 -1.29 1.31 -8.76
N VAL A 175 -2.11 1.65 -7.79
CA VAL A 175 -3.43 2.25 -8.00
C VAL A 175 -3.42 3.66 -7.41
N PHE A 176 -3.96 4.63 -8.13
CA PHE A 176 -4.21 6.00 -7.64
C PHE A 176 -5.70 6.26 -7.59
N PHE A 177 -6.16 6.94 -6.54
CA PHE A 177 -7.55 7.31 -6.31
C PHE A 177 -7.77 8.79 -6.55
#